data_AF-A0A815F0P2-F1
#
_entry.id   AF-A0A815F0P2-F1
#
_cell.length_a   1.000
_cell.length_b   1.000
_cell.length_c   1.000
_cell.angle_alpha   90.00
_cell.angle_beta   90.00
_cell.angle_gamma   90.00
#
_symmetry.space_group_name_H-M   'P 1'
#
loop_
_entity.id
_entity.type
_entity.pdbx_description
1 polymer ?
#
loop_
_entity_poly.entity_id
_entity_poly.type
_entity_poly.pdbx_seq_one_letter_code
_entity_poly.pdbx_strand_id
1 'polypeptide(L)'
;MKIVYCYPQGLFIDNVNDNFLTLSVLTEDLNTIYILLVMLINNDKDKQEIHSYEEIIHKSQYDCPIKYNIYLLYSSRPKVISNNYSIRIDVFTPRKNSIDYHASWNLPIPFIFLPVNRLATQINVPIKKNICKNGGTYIPINDDNSNNNFQCICTEYFTGPTCEQSRRKLEISLGDIDQSSHIFIHLITVNSKAQLTRTTIVKKISINQRYVSLNLTIEFHLVFIEVNNDYYLIYSSLNNNLSIIKRIHSSDRCPSYEELFNLTMINWHPLRRVKYYHDVCNKYKELNCYFDESLMCLCTNEYHANCFNLKRYKSYLCRHKPICPSTLICICSNCYYGDRCQYYAEGFSLSLDAIFNFEIKRYISFINQPSMVTICAILTMIMFILGFLNGSLSIITFYDKKLREVGCGIYLLGTSIISLLIMSVFALNFWLLFIAQSNLVINRSFLLVRCITIESLLKILFSITNWLNACVAAERSLTIHQGIHFNKEKSKRIAKKIFLFLIIFSIGSNIHESIHHQLLDDIEEEPILRLISSFTTGCVKSTRNPWLFILGYYISYVPSMLTFIIYIIPSDLFKKEFYQTIRRIQQQLSRQ
;
A
#
# COMPACT_ATOMS: atom_id res chain seq x y z
N MET A 1 29.24 49.34 -28.46
CA MET A 1 28.74 48.07 -27.90
C MET A 1 29.79 47.57 -26.91
N LYS A 2 29.57 47.72 -25.59
CA LYS A 2 30.55 47.25 -24.58
C LYS A 2 30.40 45.74 -24.45
N ILE A 3 31.37 44.99 -24.96
CA ILE A 3 31.48 43.55 -24.75
C ILE A 3 31.95 43.37 -23.30
N VAL A 4 31.09 42.85 -22.44
CA VAL A 4 31.44 42.49 -21.06
C VAL A 4 32.01 41.07 -21.12
N TYR A 5 33.31 40.92 -20.90
CA TYR A 5 33.96 39.62 -20.75
C TYR A 5 33.82 39.15 -19.29
N CYS A 6 33.17 38.01 -19.07
CA CYS A 6 33.20 37.31 -17.78
C CYS A 6 34.59 36.68 -17.59
N TYR A 7 35.54 37.43 -17.04
CA TYR A 7 36.82 36.87 -16.59
C TYR A 7 36.66 36.23 -15.20
N PRO A 8 37.38 35.14 -14.89
CA PRO A 8 37.44 34.58 -13.54
C PRO A 8 38.16 35.60 -12.63
N GLN A 9 37.40 36.45 -11.94
CA GLN A 9 37.96 37.29 -10.88
C GLN A 9 37.97 36.48 -9.59
N GLY A 10 39.16 36.28 -9.03
CA GLY A 10 39.36 35.61 -7.76
C GLY A 10 38.53 36.25 -6.63
N LEU A 11 38.10 35.41 -5.70
CA LEU A 11 37.34 35.78 -4.51
C LEU A 11 38.13 36.76 -3.62
N PHE A 12 37.91 38.07 -3.80
CA PHE A 12 38.24 39.07 -2.78
C PHE A 12 37.24 38.94 -1.63
N ILE A 13 37.78 38.60 -0.45
CA ILE A 13 37.05 38.57 0.83
C ILE A 13 36.94 40.01 1.31
N ASP A 14 35.85 40.69 0.97
CA ASP A 14 35.53 41.98 1.59
C ASP A 14 35.06 41.75 3.02
N ASN A 15 35.77 42.38 3.97
CA ASN A 15 35.48 42.41 5.40
C ASN A 15 34.25 43.28 5.67
N VAL A 16 33.05 42.69 5.63
CA VAL A 16 31.81 43.31 6.12
C VAL A 16 31.04 42.26 6.93
N ASN A 17 30.64 42.65 8.14
CA ASN A 17 30.21 41.80 9.27
C ASN A 17 28.77 41.24 9.17
N ASP A 18 28.35 40.65 8.06
CA ASP A 18 27.02 39.99 7.99
C ASP A 18 27.08 38.48 7.69
N ASN A 19 26.12 37.73 8.25
CA ASN A 19 26.09 36.26 8.33
C ASN A 19 25.33 35.61 7.15
N PHE A 20 25.97 35.42 5.99
CA PHE A 20 25.30 34.89 4.79
C PHE A 20 26.18 33.97 3.92
N LEU A 21 25.55 33.16 3.07
CA LEU A 21 26.19 32.45 1.96
C LEU A 21 26.43 33.43 0.82
N THR A 22 27.68 33.61 0.38
CA THR A 22 28.02 34.34 -0.84
C THR A 22 28.13 33.38 -2.02
N LEU A 23 27.23 33.49 -3.00
CA LEU A 23 27.21 32.67 -4.21
C LEU A 23 27.64 33.51 -5.42
N SER A 24 28.66 33.03 -6.14
CA SER A 24 29.01 33.54 -7.48
C SER A 24 28.71 32.46 -8.52
N VAL A 25 28.05 32.85 -9.61
CA VAL A 25 27.64 31.94 -10.69
C VAL A 25 28.43 32.29 -11.94
N LEU A 26 29.18 31.32 -12.46
CA LEU A 26 29.77 31.38 -13.79
C LEU A 26 28.99 30.48 -14.73
N THR A 27 28.72 30.97 -15.94
CA THR A 27 28.08 30.19 -17.00
C THR A 27 28.85 30.39 -18.30
N GLU A 28 28.93 29.36 -19.12
CA GLU A 28 29.57 29.43 -20.44
C GLU A 28 28.61 29.98 -21.52
N ASP A 29 27.29 29.85 -21.31
CA ASP A 29 26.26 30.44 -22.17
C ASP A 29 25.76 31.77 -21.59
N LEU A 30 25.87 32.82 -22.40
CA LEU A 30 25.57 34.21 -22.02
C LEU A 30 24.08 34.55 -22.14
N ASN A 31 23.32 33.83 -22.98
CA ASN A 31 21.94 34.19 -23.33
C ASN A 31 20.86 33.40 -22.59
N THR A 32 21.23 32.33 -21.88
CA THR A 32 20.31 31.52 -21.10
C THR A 32 19.98 32.17 -19.75
N ILE A 33 18.72 32.03 -19.35
CA ILE A 33 18.24 32.39 -18.02
C ILE A 33 18.33 31.13 -17.17
N TYR A 34 18.90 31.24 -15.98
CA TYR A 34 18.98 30.18 -15.01
C TYR A 34 18.16 30.55 -13.78
N ILE A 35 17.39 29.60 -13.26
CA ILE A 35 16.69 29.71 -11.99
C ILE A 35 17.45 28.82 -11.01
N LEU A 36 18.05 29.41 -9.98
CA LEU A 36 18.79 28.73 -8.94
C LEU A 36 17.92 28.65 -7.68
N LEU A 37 17.70 27.44 -7.18
CA LEU A 37 17.03 27.17 -5.94
C LEU A 37 18.06 26.73 -4.90
N VAL A 38 18.36 27.60 -3.94
CA VAL A 38 19.35 27.38 -2.88
C VAL A 38 18.63 26.95 -1.61
N MET A 39 18.87 25.74 -1.13
CA MET A 39 18.13 25.10 -0.03
C MET A 39 19.06 24.64 1.08
N LEU A 40 18.66 24.83 2.33
CA LEU A 40 19.27 24.18 3.49
C LEU A 40 18.55 22.87 3.75
N ILE A 41 19.26 21.75 3.66
CA ILE A 41 18.70 20.40 3.80
C ILE A 41 19.38 19.61 4.92
N ASN A 42 18.67 18.63 5.47
CA ASN A 42 19.25 17.58 6.29
C ASN A 42 19.52 16.33 5.43
N ASN A 43 20.70 15.74 5.57
CA ASN A 43 21.22 14.66 4.74
C ASN A 43 21.18 13.32 5.50
N ASP A 44 19.99 12.93 5.98
CA ASP A 44 19.76 11.63 6.63
C ASP A 44 19.15 10.61 5.66
N LYS A 45 19.57 9.35 5.80
CA LYS A 45 19.44 8.28 4.79
C LYS A 45 18.01 7.93 4.35
N ASP A 46 16.99 8.36 5.08
CA ASP A 46 15.60 7.98 4.81
C ASP A 46 14.65 9.14 4.48
N LYS A 47 15.00 10.41 4.78
CA LYS A 47 14.18 11.61 4.45
C LYS A 47 15.03 12.89 4.33
N GLN A 48 15.01 13.53 3.15
CA GLN A 48 15.53 14.89 2.96
C GLN A 48 14.45 15.91 3.39
N GLU A 49 14.71 16.65 4.47
CA GLU A 49 13.85 17.76 4.92
C GLU A 49 14.49 19.11 4.52
N ILE A 50 13.69 20.02 3.97
CA ILE A 50 14.10 21.38 3.61
C ILE A 50 13.81 22.31 4.78
N HIS A 51 14.84 22.95 5.32
CA HIS A 51 14.72 23.89 6.45
C HIS A 51 14.41 25.32 6.00
N SER A 52 15.04 25.78 4.91
CA SER A 52 14.80 27.08 4.28
C SER A 52 15.27 27.02 2.83
N TYR A 53 14.72 27.87 1.97
CA TYR A 53 15.15 27.98 0.58
C TYR A 53 15.10 29.43 0.09
N GLU A 54 15.90 29.73 -0.93
CA GLU A 54 15.94 31.00 -1.65
C GLU A 54 15.92 30.71 -3.16
N GLU A 55 15.16 31.49 -3.93
CA GLU A 55 15.11 31.38 -5.39
C GLU A 55 15.79 32.60 -6.04
N ILE A 56 16.71 32.35 -6.97
CA ILE A 56 17.48 33.37 -7.65
C ILE A 56 17.33 33.18 -9.15
N ILE A 57 16.95 34.23 -9.87
CA ILE A 57 16.98 34.26 -11.33
C ILE A 57 18.29 34.92 -11.75
N HIS A 58 19.11 34.20 -12.52
CA HIS A 58 20.41 34.64 -13.00
C HIS A 58 20.46 34.62 -14.52
N LYS A 59 20.78 35.77 -15.12
CA LYS A 59 21.07 35.88 -16.55
C LYS A 59 22.50 36.35 -16.74
N SER A 60 23.33 35.47 -17.28
CA SER A 60 24.78 35.66 -17.41
C SER A 60 25.18 36.96 -18.14
N GLN A 61 24.39 37.39 -19.13
CA GLN A 61 24.61 38.67 -19.84
C GLN A 61 24.66 39.91 -18.93
N TYR A 62 23.91 39.92 -17.82
CA TYR A 62 23.78 41.10 -16.94
C TYR A 62 24.27 40.82 -15.51
N ASP A 63 24.11 39.59 -15.03
CA ASP A 63 24.27 39.24 -13.62
C ASP A 63 25.63 38.61 -13.29
N CYS A 64 26.50 38.42 -14.29
CA CYS A 64 27.86 37.88 -14.11
C CYS A 64 28.72 38.59 -13.04
N PRO A 65 28.69 39.93 -12.85
CA PRO A 65 29.43 40.57 -11.75
C PRO A 65 28.73 40.50 -10.39
N ILE A 66 27.51 39.95 -10.30
CA ILE A 66 26.71 39.96 -9.07
C ILE A 66 27.14 38.79 -8.16
N LYS A 67 27.34 39.10 -6.88
CA LYS A 67 27.49 38.11 -5.80
C LYS A 67 26.18 38.08 -5.01
N TYR A 68 25.56 36.91 -4.89
CA TYR A 68 24.31 36.76 -4.14
C TYR A 68 24.60 36.43 -2.68
N ASN A 69 24.01 37.20 -1.77
CA ASN A 69 24.17 37.04 -0.33
C ASN A 69 22.88 36.46 0.25
N ILE A 70 22.93 35.18 0.66
CA ILE A 70 21.74 34.38 0.98
C ILE A 70 21.72 34.00 2.47
N TYR A 71 20.59 34.22 3.13
CA TYR A 71 20.37 33.88 4.55
C TYR A 71 19.51 32.63 4.68
N LEU A 72 20.12 31.50 5.03
CA LEU A 72 19.41 30.24 5.27
C LEU A 72 19.20 30.02 6.77
N LEU A 73 17.99 29.60 7.15
CA LEU A 73 17.57 29.46 8.54
C LEU A 73 17.13 28.02 8.83
N TYR A 74 17.53 27.50 10.00
CA TYR A 74 17.02 26.22 10.50
C TYR A 74 15.54 26.32 10.88
N SER A 75 14.75 25.31 10.52
CA SER A 75 13.31 25.25 10.85
C SER A 75 13.03 25.17 12.36
N SER A 76 13.94 24.60 13.14
CA SER A 76 13.90 24.57 14.61
C SER A 76 15.06 25.36 15.22
N ARG A 77 14.79 26.11 16.29
CA ARG A 77 15.80 26.81 17.11
C ARG A 77 15.67 26.34 18.56
N PRO A 78 16.71 25.69 19.15
CA PRO A 78 18.03 25.40 18.58
C PRO A 78 17.99 24.28 17.52
N LYS A 79 19.01 24.25 16.64
CA LYS A 79 19.19 23.19 15.64
C LYS A 79 19.43 21.83 16.32
N VAL A 80 19.05 20.76 15.64
CA VAL A 80 19.22 19.38 16.14
C VAL A 80 20.64 18.90 15.79
N ILE A 81 21.49 18.66 16.80
CA ILE A 81 22.92 18.41 16.61
C ILE A 81 23.21 17.04 15.95
N SER A 82 22.30 16.08 16.05
CA SER A 82 22.46 14.74 15.43
C SER A 82 22.40 14.76 13.90
N ASN A 83 21.88 15.84 13.32
CA ASN A 83 21.54 15.90 11.91
C ASN A 83 22.69 16.50 11.11
N ASN A 84 22.99 15.91 9.95
CA ASN A 84 24.05 16.39 9.08
C ASN A 84 23.47 17.35 8.03
N TYR A 85 23.73 18.65 8.20
CA TYR A 85 23.16 19.69 7.36
C TYR A 85 24.05 20.00 6.15
N SER A 86 23.44 20.18 4.99
CA SER A 86 24.11 20.62 3.76
C SER A 86 23.29 21.66 3.01
N ILE A 87 23.96 22.46 2.19
CA ILE A 87 23.30 23.43 1.31
C ILE A 87 23.24 22.83 -0.08
N ARG A 88 22.03 22.58 -0.57
CA ARG A 88 21.77 22.07 -1.92
C ARG A 88 21.37 23.22 -2.84
N ILE A 89 22.06 23.36 -3.97
CA ILE A 89 21.77 24.36 -4.99
C ILE A 89 21.31 23.62 -6.24
N ASP A 90 20.05 23.77 -6.63
CA ASP A 90 19.49 23.19 -7.85
C ASP A 90 19.32 24.28 -8.91
N VAL A 91 19.67 23.98 -10.16
CA VAL A 91 19.60 24.94 -11.27
C VAL A 91 18.65 24.44 -12.34
N PHE A 92 17.81 25.33 -12.83
CA PHE A 92 16.82 25.07 -13.85
C PHE A 92 16.91 26.09 -14.98
N THR A 93 16.47 25.70 -16.17
CA THR A 93 16.35 26.60 -17.32
C THR A 93 14.88 26.70 -17.75
N PRO A 94 14.29 27.90 -17.79
CA PRO A 94 12.93 28.08 -18.26
C PRO A 94 12.86 27.91 -19.78
N ARG A 95 11.92 27.08 -20.22
CA ARG A 95 11.51 26.90 -21.62
C ARG A 95 10.08 27.40 -21.75
N LYS A 96 9.62 27.70 -22.98
CA LYS A 96 8.34 28.39 -23.25
C LYS A 96 7.16 27.94 -22.37
N ASN A 97 7.04 26.64 -22.05
CA ASN A 97 5.97 26.09 -21.20
C ASN A 97 6.47 25.10 -20.11
N SER A 98 7.77 24.96 -19.85
CA SER A 98 8.33 24.00 -18.88
C SER A 98 9.59 24.53 -18.21
N ILE A 99 9.89 24.04 -17.01
CA ILE A 99 11.15 24.33 -16.31
C ILE A 99 12.00 23.06 -16.42
N ASP A 100 13.07 23.11 -17.22
CA ASP A 100 13.93 21.96 -17.46
C ASP A 100 15.03 21.94 -16.39
N TYR A 101 15.15 20.84 -15.64
CA TYR A 101 16.22 20.66 -14.67
C TYR A 101 17.60 20.61 -15.36
N HIS A 102 18.57 21.30 -14.77
CA HIS A 102 19.88 21.52 -15.37
C HIS A 102 21.01 20.85 -14.58
N ALA A 103 21.21 21.18 -13.30
CA ALA A 103 22.29 20.64 -12.46
C ALA A 103 22.00 20.83 -10.96
N SER A 104 22.77 20.15 -10.09
CA SER A 104 22.73 20.36 -8.64
C SER A 104 24.11 20.28 -8.00
N TRP A 105 24.30 21.07 -6.95
CA TRP A 105 25.48 21.04 -6.07
C TRP A 105 25.04 20.80 -4.64
N ASN A 106 25.79 19.97 -3.90
CA ASN A 106 25.56 19.76 -2.47
C ASN A 106 26.81 20.17 -1.70
N LEU A 107 26.70 21.24 -0.92
CA LEU A 107 27.79 21.84 -0.17
C LEU A 107 27.68 21.38 1.29
N PRO A 108 28.63 20.58 1.80
CA PRO A 108 28.62 20.20 3.20
C PRO A 108 28.84 21.43 4.08
N ILE A 109 28.18 21.49 5.24
CA ILE A 109 28.43 22.54 6.24
C ILE A 109 29.47 21.98 7.23
N PRO A 110 30.75 22.38 7.15
CA PRO A 110 31.83 21.75 7.92
C PRO A 110 31.82 22.11 9.42
N PHE A 111 31.01 23.08 9.85
CA PHE A 111 31.08 23.63 11.21
C PHE A 111 29.90 23.20 12.10
N ILE A 112 30.25 22.57 13.22
CA ILE A 112 29.31 21.97 14.18
C ILE A 112 28.57 23.04 15.01
N PHE A 113 29.17 24.21 15.26
CA PHE A 113 28.55 25.34 15.93
C PHE A 113 28.46 26.51 14.95
N LEU A 114 27.30 27.15 14.84
CA LEU A 114 27.22 28.46 14.19
C LEU A 114 26.21 29.35 14.89
N PRO A 115 26.68 30.55 15.28
CA PRO A 115 26.00 31.74 14.82
C PRO A 115 26.89 32.69 14.00
N VAL A 116 28.12 32.33 13.58
CA VAL A 116 29.06 33.30 12.95
C VAL A 116 30.11 32.67 11.98
N ASN A 117 29.77 32.22 10.77
CA ASN A 117 30.75 32.01 9.68
C ASN A 117 30.10 32.24 8.32
N ARG A 118 30.89 32.84 7.41
CA ARG A 118 30.55 33.07 6.00
C ARG A 118 30.97 31.86 5.17
N LEU A 119 30.04 31.29 4.41
CA LEU A 119 30.36 30.34 3.33
C LEU A 119 30.40 31.12 2.03
N ALA A 120 31.48 31.01 1.27
CA ALA A 120 31.60 31.59 -0.06
C ALA A 120 31.88 30.47 -1.06
N THR A 121 31.05 30.38 -2.09
CA THR A 121 31.17 29.33 -3.11
C THR A 121 30.96 29.92 -4.49
N GLN A 122 31.69 29.38 -5.45
CA GLN A 122 31.57 29.73 -6.86
C GLN A 122 31.17 28.47 -7.61
N ILE A 123 30.03 28.53 -8.31
CA ILE A 123 29.53 27.42 -9.12
C ILE A 123 29.75 27.71 -10.59
N ASN A 124 30.19 26.70 -11.34
CA ASN A 124 30.31 26.77 -12.79
C ASN A 124 29.21 25.91 -13.42
N VAL A 125 28.27 26.53 -14.14
CA VAL A 125 27.16 25.82 -14.80
C VAL A 125 27.61 25.36 -16.20
N PRO A 126 27.82 24.04 -16.43
CA PRO A 126 28.33 23.53 -17.69
C PRO A 126 27.26 23.53 -18.79
N ILE A 127 27.62 23.56 -20.07
CA ILE A 127 26.65 23.46 -21.17
C ILE A 127 26.02 22.05 -21.20
N LYS A 128 24.68 21.96 -21.20
CA LYS A 128 23.94 20.67 -21.28
C LYS A 128 24.18 19.99 -22.64
N LYS A 129 25.10 19.02 -22.68
CA LYS A 129 25.20 18.03 -23.77
C LYS A 129 24.23 16.89 -23.49
N ASN A 130 23.26 16.62 -24.38
CA ASN A 130 22.33 15.50 -24.25
C ASN A 130 23.07 14.17 -24.49
N ILE A 131 23.54 13.53 -23.41
CA ILE A 131 24.26 12.24 -23.46
C ILE A 131 23.28 11.05 -23.32
N CYS A 132 22.21 11.20 -22.52
CA CYS A 132 21.19 10.16 -22.34
C CYS A 132 20.17 10.17 -23.50
N LYS A 133 19.91 9.01 -24.10
CA LYS A 133 18.98 8.81 -25.23
C LYS A 133 17.59 8.40 -24.74
N ASN A 134 16.60 8.39 -25.64
CA ASN A 134 15.27 7.81 -25.43
C ASN A 134 14.50 8.34 -24.19
N GLY A 135 14.66 9.63 -23.89
CA GLY A 135 14.02 10.26 -22.73
C GLY A 135 14.67 9.93 -21.39
N GLY A 136 15.88 9.37 -21.38
CA GLY A 136 16.66 9.15 -20.17
C GLY A 136 17.06 10.46 -19.49
N THR A 137 17.06 10.47 -18.17
CA THR A 137 17.44 11.63 -17.35
C THR A 137 18.91 11.53 -16.94
N TYR A 138 19.65 12.61 -17.12
CA TYR A 138 21.09 12.69 -16.83
C TYR A 138 21.33 13.05 -15.37
N ILE A 139 22.22 12.30 -14.71
CA ILE A 139 22.68 12.56 -13.34
C ILE A 139 24.21 12.63 -13.34
N PRO A 140 24.82 13.75 -12.95
CA PRO A 140 26.27 13.83 -12.74
C PRO A 140 26.66 13.10 -11.43
N ILE A 141 27.70 12.27 -11.47
CA ILE A 141 28.31 11.66 -10.27
C ILE A 141 29.55 12.49 -9.94
N ASN A 142 29.50 13.27 -8.87
CA ASN A 142 30.66 14.00 -8.37
C ASN A 142 31.55 13.06 -7.57
N ASP A 143 32.50 12.40 -8.24
CA ASP A 143 33.71 11.90 -7.60
C ASP A 143 34.84 12.88 -7.88
N ASP A 144 35.45 13.41 -6.82
CA ASP A 144 36.39 14.53 -6.77
C ASP A 144 37.70 14.36 -7.59
N ASN A 145 37.85 13.32 -8.42
CA ASN A 145 39.10 13.08 -9.18
C ASN A 145 38.95 12.48 -10.59
N SER A 146 37.77 12.49 -11.21
CA SER A 146 37.69 12.15 -12.64
C SER A 146 36.60 12.94 -13.36
N ASN A 147 37.02 13.79 -14.30
CA ASN A 147 36.13 14.43 -15.26
C ASN A 147 35.32 13.35 -16.02
N ASN A 148 33.99 13.41 -15.88
CA ASN A 148 32.96 12.73 -16.67
C ASN A 148 32.42 11.36 -16.18
N ASN A 149 32.24 11.15 -14.87
CA ASN A 149 31.33 10.07 -14.42
C ASN A 149 29.87 10.58 -14.40
N PHE A 150 29.03 9.99 -15.24
CA PHE A 150 27.61 10.29 -15.31
C PHE A 150 26.78 9.01 -15.27
N GLN A 151 25.54 9.12 -14.82
CA GLN A 151 24.57 8.04 -14.82
C GLN A 151 23.27 8.50 -15.47
N CYS A 152 22.75 7.69 -16.40
CA CYS A 152 21.43 7.93 -16.98
C CYS A 152 20.38 7.07 -16.26
N ILE A 153 19.27 7.68 -15.84
CA ILE A 153 18.07 6.95 -15.43
C ILE A 153 17.16 6.80 -16.64
N CYS A 154 16.88 5.54 -17.00
CA CYS A 154 16.08 5.19 -18.17
C CYS A 154 14.60 5.06 -17.85
N THR A 155 13.77 5.33 -18.86
CA THR A 155 12.33 5.05 -18.83
C THR A 155 12.07 3.54 -18.82
N GLU A 156 10.88 3.10 -18.40
CA GLU A 156 10.57 1.67 -18.19
C GLU A 156 10.80 0.76 -19.40
N TYR A 157 10.82 1.33 -20.61
CA TYR A 157 11.02 0.62 -21.87
C TYR A 157 12.47 0.59 -22.34
N PHE A 158 13.40 1.24 -21.64
CA PHE A 158 14.80 1.37 -22.07
C PHE A 158 15.79 1.07 -20.94
N THR A 159 17.00 0.65 -21.31
CA THR A 159 18.10 0.27 -20.42
C THR A 159 19.45 0.55 -21.06
N GLY A 160 20.52 0.43 -20.29
CA GLY A 160 21.89 0.69 -20.73
C GLY A 160 22.45 1.99 -20.13
N PRO A 161 23.78 2.18 -20.14
CA PRO A 161 24.45 3.36 -19.58
C PRO A 161 23.95 4.69 -20.11
N THR A 162 23.44 4.73 -21.36
CA THR A 162 22.84 5.92 -21.98
C THR A 162 21.39 5.72 -22.38
N CYS A 163 20.71 4.68 -21.85
CA CYS A 163 19.35 4.30 -22.23
C CYS A 163 19.19 3.93 -23.72
N GLU A 164 20.24 3.35 -24.30
CA GLU A 164 20.29 3.00 -25.72
C GLU A 164 19.56 1.70 -26.08
N GLN A 165 19.34 0.80 -25.12
CA GLN A 165 18.75 -0.53 -25.37
C GLN A 165 17.26 -0.54 -25.03
N SER A 166 16.40 -1.02 -25.92
CA SER A 166 14.98 -1.24 -25.62
C SER A 166 14.75 -2.54 -24.84
N ARG A 167 13.81 -2.52 -23.88
CA ARG A 167 13.31 -3.71 -23.20
C ARG A 167 12.29 -4.42 -24.09
N ARG A 168 12.38 -5.74 -24.17
CA ARG A 168 11.44 -6.63 -24.86
C ARG A 168 10.23 -6.87 -24.01
N LYS A 169 9.03 -6.79 -24.58
CA LYS A 169 7.76 -7.01 -23.85
C LYS A 169 7.25 -8.44 -24.04
N LEU A 170 7.15 -9.21 -22.98
CA LEU A 170 6.50 -10.52 -22.97
C LEU A 170 5.18 -10.40 -22.20
N GLU A 171 4.06 -10.58 -22.89
CA GLU A 171 2.72 -10.51 -22.33
C GLU A 171 2.01 -11.85 -22.50
N ILE A 172 1.67 -12.47 -21.38
CA ILE A 172 1.12 -13.82 -21.31
C ILE A 172 -0.26 -13.74 -20.69
N SER A 173 -1.27 -14.29 -21.36
CA SER A 173 -2.60 -14.45 -20.78
C SER A 173 -2.83 -15.88 -20.28
N LEU A 174 -3.13 -15.98 -18.98
CA LEU A 174 -3.42 -17.21 -18.24
C LEU A 174 -4.88 -17.59 -18.54
N GLY A 175 -5.09 -18.37 -19.60
CA GLY A 175 -6.41 -18.78 -20.06
C GLY A 175 -7.03 -19.87 -19.18
N ASP A 176 -6.56 -21.11 -19.37
CA ASP A 176 -7.22 -22.32 -18.87
C ASP A 176 -6.40 -23.05 -17.78
N ILE A 177 -5.52 -22.34 -17.06
CA ILE A 177 -4.62 -22.93 -16.07
C ILE A 177 -5.25 -22.89 -14.68
N ASP A 178 -5.11 -23.98 -13.92
CA ASP A 178 -5.52 -24.06 -12.52
C ASP A 178 -4.83 -22.97 -11.67
N GLN A 179 -5.62 -22.29 -10.82
CA GLN A 179 -5.18 -21.17 -9.99
C GLN A 179 -4.00 -21.56 -9.09
N SER A 180 -2.79 -21.16 -9.50
CA SER A 180 -1.55 -21.32 -8.73
C SER A 180 -1.12 -19.98 -8.12
N SER A 181 -0.34 -20.04 -7.04
CA SER A 181 0.17 -18.84 -6.35
C SER A 181 1.39 -18.22 -7.02
N HIS A 182 2.05 -18.95 -7.92
CA HIS A 182 3.27 -18.53 -8.60
C HIS A 182 3.51 -19.33 -9.86
N ILE A 183 4.23 -18.73 -10.80
CA ILE A 183 4.70 -19.37 -12.03
C ILE A 183 6.19 -19.17 -12.19
N PHE A 184 6.84 -20.14 -12.83
CA PHE A 184 8.21 -20.00 -13.29
C PHE A 184 8.22 -19.80 -14.79
N ILE A 185 8.92 -18.78 -15.24
CA ILE A 185 9.10 -18.45 -16.65
C ILE A 185 10.55 -18.74 -16.99
N HIS A 186 10.79 -19.75 -17.81
CA HIS A 186 12.12 -20.13 -18.26
C HIS A 186 12.39 -19.55 -19.64
N LEU A 187 13.31 -18.61 -19.69
CA LEU A 187 13.82 -18.01 -20.91
C LEU A 187 15.11 -18.75 -21.28
N ILE A 188 15.19 -19.24 -22.51
CA ILE A 188 16.34 -20.00 -22.99
C ILE A 188 16.94 -19.29 -24.21
N THR A 189 18.23 -19.02 -24.13
CA THR A 189 19.04 -18.51 -25.23
C THR A 189 19.93 -19.60 -25.79
N VAL A 190 19.96 -19.67 -27.12
CA VAL A 190 20.87 -20.53 -27.87
C VAL A 190 21.98 -19.62 -28.39
N ASN A 191 23.19 -19.78 -27.88
CA ASN A 191 24.34 -19.05 -28.40
C ASN A 191 24.85 -19.71 -29.70
N SER A 192 25.62 -18.96 -30.50
CA SER A 192 26.20 -19.43 -31.77
C SER A 192 27.08 -20.69 -31.66
N LYS A 193 27.55 -21.04 -30.47
CA LYS A 193 28.27 -22.30 -30.17
C LYS A 193 27.35 -23.46 -29.73
N ALA A 194 26.04 -23.35 -29.96
CA ALA A 194 24.99 -24.27 -29.48
C ALA A 194 24.95 -24.46 -27.95
N GLN A 195 25.55 -23.55 -27.18
CA GLN A 195 25.47 -23.57 -25.73
C GLN A 195 24.16 -22.90 -25.29
N LEU A 196 23.36 -23.65 -24.53
CA LEU A 196 22.07 -23.21 -23.99
C LEU A 196 22.30 -22.48 -22.66
N THR A 197 21.89 -21.21 -22.60
CA THR A 197 21.85 -20.44 -21.36
C THR A 197 20.40 -20.24 -20.94
N ARG A 198 20.09 -20.59 -19.68
CA ARG A 198 18.74 -20.50 -19.11
C ARG A 198 18.69 -19.41 -18.07
N THR A 199 17.70 -18.53 -18.18
CA THR A 199 17.32 -17.60 -17.13
C THR A 199 15.89 -17.91 -16.69
N THR A 200 15.71 -18.13 -15.39
CA THR A 200 14.40 -18.40 -14.81
C THR A 200 13.95 -17.16 -14.06
N ILE A 201 12.77 -16.67 -14.42
CA ILE A 201 12.10 -15.59 -13.73
C ILE A 201 10.92 -16.19 -12.98
N VAL A 202 10.76 -15.82 -11.73
CA VAL A 202 9.59 -16.20 -10.96
C VAL A 202 8.65 -15.03 -10.92
N LYS A 203 7.36 -15.29 -11.18
CA LYS A 203 6.31 -14.32 -10.95
C LYS A 203 5.27 -14.90 -9.99
N LYS A 204 4.97 -14.19 -8.90
CA LYS A 204 3.81 -14.49 -8.05
C LYS A 204 2.54 -14.10 -8.81
N ILE A 205 1.48 -14.87 -8.66
CA ILE A 205 0.19 -14.61 -9.31
C ILE A 205 -0.88 -14.46 -8.23
N SER A 206 -1.69 -13.42 -8.33
CA SER A 206 -2.88 -13.27 -7.50
C SER A 206 -4.05 -14.09 -8.06
N ILE A 207 -4.96 -14.54 -7.19
CA ILE A 207 -6.07 -15.47 -7.49
C ILE A 207 -6.92 -15.07 -8.72
N ASN A 208 -6.95 -13.78 -9.10
CA ASN A 208 -7.75 -13.26 -10.21
C ASN A 208 -6.94 -12.64 -11.36
N GLN A 209 -5.61 -12.72 -11.33
CA GLN A 209 -4.77 -12.12 -12.37
C GLN A 209 -4.78 -12.99 -13.64
N ARG A 210 -5.27 -12.41 -14.75
CA ARG A 210 -5.41 -13.09 -16.05
C ARG A 210 -4.25 -12.83 -17.02
N TYR A 211 -3.40 -11.87 -16.71
CA TYR A 211 -2.28 -11.49 -17.57
C TYR A 211 -1.00 -11.28 -16.76
N VAL A 212 0.13 -11.64 -17.35
CA VAL A 212 1.48 -11.43 -16.83
C VAL A 212 2.27 -10.68 -17.90
N SER A 213 2.73 -9.48 -17.56
CA SER A 213 3.56 -8.65 -18.43
C SER A 213 4.97 -8.53 -17.86
N LEU A 214 5.98 -8.76 -18.69
CA LEU A 214 7.40 -8.68 -18.34
C LEU A 214 8.14 -7.84 -19.38
N ASN A 215 8.95 -6.88 -18.90
CA ASN A 215 9.86 -6.10 -19.72
C ASN A 215 11.29 -6.62 -19.54
N LEU A 216 11.77 -7.42 -20.48
CA LEU A 216 13.00 -8.18 -20.41
C LEU A 216 14.12 -7.50 -21.22
N THR A 217 15.33 -7.47 -20.68
CA THR A 217 16.53 -6.99 -21.40
C THR A 217 17.24 -8.12 -22.15
N ILE A 218 17.00 -9.37 -21.72
CA ILE A 218 17.69 -10.57 -22.22
C ILE A 218 17.04 -11.01 -23.54
N GLU A 219 17.86 -11.47 -24.48
CA GLU A 219 17.38 -12.22 -25.64
C GLU A 219 16.85 -13.58 -25.20
N PHE A 220 15.96 -14.19 -25.98
CA PHE A 220 15.47 -15.53 -25.73
C PHE A 220 14.88 -16.10 -27.02
N HIS A 221 15.10 -17.39 -27.24
CA HIS A 221 14.62 -18.12 -28.42
C HIS A 221 13.49 -19.09 -28.04
N LEU A 222 13.53 -19.63 -26.82
CA LEU A 222 12.49 -20.47 -26.26
C LEU A 222 11.97 -19.88 -24.94
N VAL A 223 10.66 -19.97 -24.74
CA VAL A 223 9.99 -19.59 -23.49
C VAL A 223 9.11 -20.74 -23.01
N PHE A 224 9.38 -21.24 -21.82
CA PHE A 224 8.54 -22.21 -21.12
C PHE A 224 7.95 -21.60 -19.85
N ILE A 225 6.75 -22.04 -19.49
CA ILE A 225 6.13 -21.73 -18.21
C ILE A 225 5.93 -23.02 -17.42
N GLU A 226 6.38 -23.03 -16.16
CA GLU A 226 6.14 -24.12 -15.23
C GLU A 226 5.03 -23.71 -14.25
N VAL A 227 3.95 -24.49 -14.20
CA VAL A 227 2.84 -24.32 -13.25
C VAL A 227 2.49 -25.66 -12.64
N ASN A 228 2.48 -25.76 -11.30
CA ASN A 228 2.11 -27.00 -10.58
C ASN A 228 2.85 -28.27 -11.07
N ASN A 229 4.12 -28.14 -11.49
CA ASN A 229 4.98 -29.17 -12.09
C ASN A 229 4.68 -29.55 -13.56
N ASP A 230 3.70 -28.93 -14.20
CA ASP A 230 3.46 -29.04 -15.64
C ASP A 230 4.21 -27.93 -16.39
N TYR A 231 4.71 -28.26 -17.59
CA TYR A 231 5.39 -27.31 -18.47
C TYR A 231 4.49 -26.91 -19.64
N TYR A 232 4.53 -25.64 -20.03
CA TYR A 232 3.83 -25.09 -21.18
C TYR A 232 4.81 -24.38 -22.12
N LEU A 233 4.78 -24.72 -23.41
CA LEU A 233 5.59 -24.06 -24.43
C LEU A 233 4.87 -22.81 -24.96
N ILE A 234 5.45 -21.64 -24.72
CA ILE A 234 4.82 -20.35 -25.05
C ILE A 234 5.34 -19.80 -26.37
N TYR A 235 6.65 -19.91 -26.57
CA TYR A 235 7.32 -19.35 -27.72
C TYR A 235 8.50 -20.21 -28.11
N SER A 236 8.61 -20.45 -29.42
CA SER A 236 9.76 -21.09 -30.04
C SER A 236 10.03 -20.40 -31.37
N SER A 237 11.07 -19.57 -31.42
CA SER A 237 11.54 -18.97 -32.66
C SER A 237 13.01 -18.64 -32.60
N LEU A 238 13.64 -18.70 -33.76
CA LEU A 238 15.00 -18.18 -33.97
C LEU A 238 14.99 -16.66 -34.19
N ASN A 239 13.82 -16.05 -34.42
CA ASN A 239 13.70 -14.61 -34.65
C ASN A 239 13.50 -13.84 -33.34
N ASN A 240 14.28 -12.78 -33.15
CA ASN A 240 14.19 -11.93 -31.96
C ASN A 240 13.07 -10.88 -32.11
N ASN A 241 11.84 -11.24 -31.74
CA ASN A 241 10.73 -10.29 -31.69
C ASN A 241 10.83 -9.37 -30.46
N LEU A 242 10.54 -8.07 -30.65
CA LEU A 242 10.57 -7.04 -29.59
C LEU A 242 9.38 -7.16 -28.62
N SER A 243 8.24 -7.68 -29.07
CA SER A 243 7.07 -7.91 -28.24
C SER A 243 6.36 -9.21 -28.59
N ILE A 244 6.05 -10.04 -27.60
CA ILE A 244 5.33 -11.30 -27.76
C ILE A 244 4.09 -11.27 -26.88
N ILE A 245 2.92 -11.49 -27.48
CA ILE A 245 1.63 -11.59 -26.80
C ILE A 245 1.10 -13.00 -27.07
N LYS A 246 0.92 -13.83 -26.03
CA LYS A 246 0.43 -15.21 -26.18
C LYS A 246 -0.61 -15.54 -25.11
N ARG A 247 -1.64 -16.27 -25.52
CA ARG A 247 -2.62 -16.90 -24.62
C ARG A 247 -2.30 -18.37 -24.45
N ILE A 248 -2.27 -18.81 -23.19
CA ILE A 248 -1.99 -20.20 -22.85
C ILE A 248 -3.26 -21.02 -23.04
N HIS A 249 -3.15 -22.06 -23.87
CA HIS A 249 -4.17 -23.09 -24.07
C HIS A 249 -3.67 -24.44 -23.56
N SER A 250 -4.60 -25.37 -23.31
CA SER A 250 -4.26 -26.74 -22.90
C SER A 250 -3.37 -27.48 -23.91
N SER A 251 -3.46 -27.14 -25.20
CA SER A 251 -2.59 -27.67 -26.26
C SER A 251 -1.14 -27.19 -26.20
N ASP A 252 -0.85 -26.13 -25.43
CA ASP A 252 0.51 -25.66 -25.21
C ASP A 252 1.23 -26.48 -24.11
N ARG A 253 0.54 -27.40 -23.41
CA ARG A 253 1.10 -28.27 -22.35
C ARG A 253 2.07 -29.29 -22.96
N CYS A 254 3.26 -29.40 -22.37
CA CYS A 254 4.23 -30.45 -22.65
C CYS A 254 3.97 -31.64 -21.70
N PRO A 255 3.36 -32.76 -22.15
CA PRO A 255 3.10 -33.93 -21.31
C PRO A 255 4.38 -34.61 -20.80
N SER A 256 4.21 -35.35 -19.71
CA SER A 256 5.26 -36.21 -19.13
C SER A 256 5.45 -37.47 -19.98
N TYR A 257 6.68 -38.01 -19.98
CA TYR A 257 7.00 -39.31 -20.57
C TYR A 257 6.08 -40.44 -20.07
N GLU A 258 5.61 -40.38 -18.83
CA GLU A 258 4.68 -41.36 -18.26
C GLU A 258 3.35 -41.44 -19.03
N GLU A 259 2.91 -40.34 -19.64
CA GLU A 259 1.66 -40.27 -20.41
C GLU A 259 1.83 -40.79 -21.85
N LEU A 260 3.07 -40.79 -22.38
CA LEU A 260 3.35 -41.07 -23.79
C LEU A 260 3.95 -42.46 -24.04
N PHE A 261 4.73 -42.98 -23.09
CA PHE A 261 5.41 -44.27 -23.22
C PHE A 261 4.53 -45.42 -22.74
N ASN A 262 4.69 -46.59 -23.37
CA ASN A 262 4.06 -47.82 -22.89
C ASN A 262 4.58 -48.20 -21.50
N LEU A 263 3.75 -48.89 -20.70
CA LEU A 263 4.07 -49.34 -19.33
C LEU A 263 5.42 -50.07 -19.20
N THR A 264 5.84 -50.81 -20.23
CA THR A 264 7.13 -51.50 -20.25
C THR A 264 8.32 -50.57 -20.49
N MET A 265 8.13 -49.48 -21.24
CA MET A 265 9.17 -48.51 -21.60
C MET A 265 9.44 -47.49 -20.49
N ILE A 266 8.43 -47.18 -19.68
CA ILE A 266 8.55 -46.28 -18.51
C ILE A 266 9.66 -46.78 -17.56
N ASN A 267 9.74 -48.09 -17.36
CA ASN A 267 10.71 -48.73 -16.46
C ASN A 267 12.11 -48.91 -17.06
N TRP A 268 12.32 -48.57 -18.34
CA TRP A 268 13.65 -48.69 -18.95
C TRP A 268 14.59 -47.59 -18.47
N HIS A 269 15.89 -47.85 -18.48
CA HIS A 269 16.89 -46.83 -18.20
C HIS A 269 16.80 -45.66 -19.21
N PRO A 270 16.98 -44.38 -18.79
CA PRO A 270 16.84 -43.21 -19.67
C PRO A 270 17.62 -43.31 -20.99
N LEU A 271 18.87 -43.80 -20.96
CA LEU A 271 19.69 -44.02 -22.16
C LEU A 271 19.06 -44.94 -23.21
N ARG A 272 18.21 -45.89 -22.79
CA ARG A 272 17.46 -46.76 -23.69
C ARG A 272 16.23 -46.06 -24.25
N ARG A 273 15.57 -45.20 -23.46
CA ARG A 273 14.39 -44.43 -23.88
C ARG A 273 14.72 -43.40 -24.96
N VAL A 274 15.89 -42.75 -24.89
CA VAL A 274 16.36 -41.75 -25.87
C VAL A 274 16.28 -42.25 -27.32
N LYS A 275 16.50 -43.55 -27.56
CA LYS A 275 16.42 -44.15 -28.90
C LYS A 275 15.02 -44.04 -29.54
N TYR A 276 13.98 -43.96 -28.72
CA TYR A 276 12.58 -43.95 -29.13
C TYR A 276 11.95 -42.56 -29.09
N TYR A 277 12.73 -41.52 -28.80
CA TYR A 277 12.22 -40.15 -28.67
C TYR A 277 11.68 -39.59 -29.99
N HIS A 278 12.30 -39.93 -31.11
CA HIS A 278 11.80 -39.56 -32.44
C HIS A 278 10.48 -40.30 -32.75
N ASP A 279 10.34 -41.56 -32.35
CA ASP A 279 9.12 -42.34 -32.57
C ASP A 279 7.91 -41.74 -31.85
N VAL A 280 8.12 -41.13 -30.68
CA VAL A 280 7.06 -40.41 -29.94
C VAL A 280 6.54 -39.23 -30.76
N CYS A 281 7.41 -38.39 -31.31
CA CYS A 281 7.01 -37.27 -32.16
C CYS A 281 6.32 -37.75 -33.46
N ASN A 282 6.72 -38.89 -34.00
CA ASN A 282 6.09 -39.46 -35.20
C ASN A 282 4.70 -40.06 -34.90
N LYS A 283 4.53 -40.67 -33.72
CA LYS A 283 3.25 -41.23 -33.27
C LYS A 283 2.22 -40.14 -32.93
N TYR A 284 2.66 -39.06 -32.29
CA TYR A 284 1.81 -37.94 -31.86
C TYR A 284 2.14 -36.69 -32.69
N LYS A 285 1.55 -36.59 -33.90
CA LYS A 285 1.87 -35.54 -34.88
C LYS A 285 1.55 -34.11 -34.42
N GLU A 286 0.61 -33.94 -33.49
CA GLU A 286 0.21 -32.63 -32.95
C GLU A 286 1.02 -32.25 -31.69
N LEU A 287 1.96 -33.08 -31.26
CA LEU A 287 2.77 -32.86 -30.07
C LEU A 287 3.90 -31.87 -30.37
N ASN A 288 3.88 -30.71 -29.71
CA ASN A 288 4.95 -29.71 -29.86
C ASN A 288 6.16 -29.99 -28.96
N CYS A 289 5.91 -30.52 -27.76
CA CYS A 289 6.93 -30.75 -26.74
C CYS A 289 6.52 -31.83 -25.76
N TYR A 290 7.49 -32.46 -25.10
CA TYR A 290 7.30 -33.35 -23.95
C TYR A 290 8.56 -33.38 -23.10
N PHE A 291 8.49 -33.93 -21.88
CA PHE A 291 9.66 -34.03 -21.02
C PHE A 291 9.83 -35.43 -20.40
N ASP A 292 11.08 -35.85 -20.24
CA ASP A 292 11.50 -37.10 -19.62
C ASP A 292 12.53 -36.81 -18.52
N GLU A 293 12.11 -36.90 -17.27
CA GLU A 293 12.89 -36.59 -16.06
C GLU A 293 13.58 -35.20 -16.08
N SER A 294 14.76 -35.11 -16.66
CA SER A 294 15.56 -33.89 -16.79
C SER A 294 15.80 -33.45 -18.23
N LEU A 295 15.24 -34.16 -19.21
CA LEU A 295 15.34 -33.86 -20.63
C LEU A 295 14.02 -33.26 -21.12
N MET A 296 14.07 -32.05 -21.66
CA MET A 296 12.96 -31.41 -22.35
C MET A 296 13.16 -31.62 -23.85
N CYS A 297 12.14 -32.12 -24.55
CA CYS A 297 12.18 -32.46 -25.96
C CYS A 297 11.19 -31.61 -26.75
N LEU A 298 11.65 -31.05 -27.86
CA LEU A 298 10.84 -30.33 -28.85
C LEU A 298 10.68 -31.20 -30.09
N CYS A 299 9.44 -31.39 -30.55
CA CYS A 299 9.18 -32.08 -31.81
C CYS A 299 9.25 -31.09 -32.97
N THR A 300 10.05 -31.41 -33.99
CA THR A 300 10.10 -30.63 -35.24
C THR A 300 8.95 -31.01 -36.17
N ASN A 301 8.72 -30.20 -37.21
CA ASN A 301 7.76 -30.52 -38.28
C ASN A 301 8.11 -31.81 -39.04
N GLU A 302 9.37 -32.24 -38.97
CA GLU A 302 9.87 -33.51 -39.53
C GLU A 302 9.73 -34.67 -38.53
N TYR A 303 9.03 -34.46 -37.41
CA TYR A 303 8.80 -35.44 -36.35
C TYR A 303 10.08 -35.93 -35.68
N HIS A 304 11.14 -35.12 -35.69
CA HIS A 304 12.35 -35.40 -34.91
C HIS A 304 12.26 -34.72 -33.53
N ALA A 305 12.63 -35.46 -32.49
CA ALA A 305 12.78 -34.93 -31.15
C ALA A 305 14.16 -34.27 -30.95
N ASN A 306 14.17 -32.97 -30.67
CA ASN A 306 15.34 -32.22 -30.24
C ASN A 306 15.30 -32.02 -28.73
N CYS A 307 16.16 -32.74 -28.02
CA CYS A 307 16.13 -32.78 -26.56
C CYS A 307 17.34 -32.08 -25.93
N PHE A 308 17.09 -31.36 -24.85
CA PHE A 308 18.12 -30.69 -24.07
C PHE A 308 17.86 -30.84 -22.57
N ASN A 309 18.91 -30.69 -21.78
CA ASN A 309 18.80 -30.83 -20.34
C ASN A 309 18.12 -29.61 -19.71
N LEU A 310 16.98 -29.84 -19.06
CA LEU A 310 16.21 -28.88 -18.29
C LEU A 310 16.00 -29.42 -16.87
N LYS A 311 17.01 -29.29 -16.00
CA LYS A 311 16.87 -29.65 -14.58
C LYS A 311 15.75 -28.84 -13.92
N ARG A 312 14.88 -29.50 -13.16
CA ARG A 312 13.86 -28.84 -12.32
C ARG A 312 14.52 -27.89 -11.32
N TYR A 313 13.94 -26.70 -11.15
CA TYR A 313 14.39 -25.75 -10.15
C TYR A 313 13.90 -26.24 -8.77
N LYS A 314 14.80 -26.44 -7.81
CA LYS A 314 14.39 -26.76 -6.43
C LYS A 314 13.97 -25.46 -5.75
N SER A 315 12.70 -25.34 -5.37
CA SER A 315 12.25 -24.28 -4.46
C SER A 315 12.89 -24.50 -3.09
N TYR A 316 13.49 -23.46 -2.52
CA TYR A 316 14.02 -23.51 -1.16
C TYR A 316 13.07 -22.75 -0.24
N LEU A 317 12.68 -23.38 0.86
CA LEU A 317 11.94 -22.71 1.91
C LEU A 317 12.91 -21.78 2.64
N CYS A 318 12.82 -20.48 2.43
CA CYS A 318 13.65 -19.51 3.14
C CYS A 318 13.22 -19.43 4.60
N ARG A 319 14.01 -20.04 5.50
CA ARG A 319 13.82 -19.95 6.95
C ARG A 319 14.63 -18.78 7.49
N HIS A 320 13.95 -17.72 7.96
CA HIS A 320 14.47 -16.64 8.80
C HIS A 320 15.85 -16.05 8.39
N LYS A 321 16.07 -15.72 7.11
CA LYS A 321 17.21 -14.89 6.71
C LYS A 321 16.78 -13.79 5.72
N PRO A 322 17.10 -12.50 5.98
CA PRO A 322 16.69 -11.35 5.16
C PRO A 322 17.45 -11.22 3.83
N ILE A 323 18.38 -12.13 3.55
CA ILE A 323 19.20 -12.13 2.33
C ILE A 323 18.72 -13.27 1.43
N CYS A 324 17.77 -12.97 0.56
CA CYS A 324 17.36 -13.85 -0.53
C CYS A 324 18.11 -13.40 -1.82
N PRO A 325 18.89 -14.27 -2.48
CA PRO A 325 19.36 -14.03 -3.86
C PRO A 325 18.16 -13.86 -4.81
N SER A 326 18.30 -13.02 -5.83
CA SER A 326 17.25 -12.70 -6.83
C SER A 326 16.75 -13.90 -7.65
N THR A 327 17.35 -15.08 -7.49
CA THR A 327 16.97 -16.32 -8.17
C THR A 327 16.09 -17.24 -7.32
N LEU A 328 15.86 -16.95 -6.04
CA LEU A 328 15.17 -17.81 -5.08
C LEU A 328 13.81 -17.22 -4.66
N ILE A 329 12.76 -18.05 -4.67
CA ILE A 329 11.44 -17.69 -4.13
C ILE A 329 11.43 -17.93 -2.63
N CYS A 330 11.17 -16.88 -1.87
CA CYS A 330 11.02 -17.00 -0.43
C CYS A 330 9.54 -17.38 -0.19
N ILE A 331 9.29 -18.68 -0.04
CA ILE A 331 7.97 -19.21 0.36
C ILE A 331 7.82 -18.91 1.85
N CYS A 332 7.00 -17.92 2.15
CA CYS A 332 6.80 -17.45 3.51
C CYS A 332 6.01 -18.46 4.33
N SER A 333 6.44 -18.69 5.57
CA SER A 333 5.61 -19.35 6.57
C SER A 333 4.34 -18.53 6.82
N ASN A 334 3.27 -19.20 7.23
CA ASN A 334 2.00 -18.55 7.57
C ASN A 334 2.24 -17.29 8.42
N CYS A 335 1.57 -16.20 8.06
CA CYS A 335 1.67 -14.86 8.66
C CYS A 335 2.86 -13.99 8.24
N TYR A 336 3.82 -14.49 7.45
CA TYR A 336 4.84 -13.64 6.82
C TYR A 336 4.47 -13.33 5.36
N TYR A 337 4.69 -12.09 4.91
CA TYR A 337 4.40 -11.60 3.56
C TYR A 337 5.49 -10.63 3.06
N GLY A 338 5.40 -10.24 1.79
CA GLY A 338 6.46 -9.51 1.06
C GLY A 338 7.43 -10.44 0.31
N ASP A 339 8.25 -9.87 -0.56
CA ASP A 339 9.10 -10.66 -1.49
C ASP A 339 10.26 -11.37 -0.83
N ARG A 340 10.68 -10.90 0.34
CA ARG A 340 11.67 -11.59 1.18
C ARG A 340 11.06 -12.13 2.48
N CYS A 341 9.74 -12.28 2.56
CA CYS A 341 9.03 -12.57 3.81
C CYS A 341 9.41 -11.59 4.93
N GLN A 342 9.72 -10.34 4.55
CA GLN A 342 10.24 -9.31 5.43
C GLN A 342 9.17 -8.73 6.35
N TYR A 343 7.90 -8.92 5.98
CA TYR A 343 6.79 -8.39 6.72
C TYR A 343 6.07 -9.53 7.42
N TYR A 344 5.58 -9.22 8.61
CA TYR A 344 4.95 -10.19 9.49
C TYR A 344 3.63 -9.61 9.99
N ALA A 345 2.55 -10.37 9.83
CA ALA A 345 1.20 -10.01 10.23
C ALA A 345 0.90 -10.82 11.48
N GLU A 346 1.34 -10.30 12.62
CA GLU A 346 0.87 -10.79 13.91
C GLU A 346 -0.45 -10.10 14.23
N GLY A 347 -1.57 -10.85 14.17
CA GLY A 347 -2.58 -10.83 15.23
C GLY A 347 -4.02 -10.47 14.86
N PHE A 348 -4.96 -11.19 15.49
CA PHE A 348 -6.41 -11.15 15.27
C PHE A 348 -6.99 -9.74 15.49
N SER A 349 -7.55 -9.12 14.45
CA SER A 349 -8.36 -7.91 14.57
C SER A 349 -9.75 -8.16 13.99
N LEU A 350 -10.79 -7.90 14.79
CA LEU A 350 -12.19 -7.81 14.35
C LEU A 350 -12.45 -6.47 13.63
N SER A 351 -11.49 -5.98 12.85
CA SER A 351 -11.63 -4.75 12.08
C SER A 351 -12.18 -5.08 10.69
N LEU A 352 -13.02 -4.18 10.17
CA LEU A 352 -13.53 -4.27 8.80
C LEU A 352 -12.38 -4.27 7.79
N ASP A 353 -11.34 -3.48 8.04
CA ASP A 353 -10.12 -3.43 7.21
C ASP A 353 -9.46 -4.82 7.09
N ALA A 354 -9.36 -5.58 8.19
CA ALA A 354 -8.74 -6.92 8.17
C ALA A 354 -9.63 -7.99 7.50
N ILE A 355 -10.95 -7.90 7.67
CA ILE A 355 -11.91 -8.84 7.08
C ILE A 355 -12.01 -8.64 5.56
N PHE A 356 -12.00 -7.39 5.08
CA PHE A 356 -12.23 -7.07 3.66
C PHE A 356 -10.97 -6.81 2.84
N ASN A 357 -9.78 -6.79 3.44
CA ASN A 357 -8.51 -6.42 2.81
C ASN A 357 -8.22 -7.13 1.47
N PHE A 358 -8.74 -8.36 1.30
CA PHE A 358 -8.50 -9.19 0.11
C PHE A 358 -9.77 -9.50 -0.70
N GLU A 359 -10.93 -9.01 -0.27
CA GLU A 359 -12.24 -9.36 -0.85
C GLU A 359 -12.77 -8.27 -1.79
N ILE A 360 -12.49 -6.99 -1.53
CA ILE A 360 -13.02 -5.88 -2.35
C ILE A 360 -12.17 -5.71 -3.62
N LYS A 361 -12.82 -5.74 -4.79
CA LYS A 361 -12.17 -5.57 -6.08
C LYS A 361 -12.09 -4.10 -6.47
N ARG A 362 -10.93 -3.66 -6.96
CA ARG A 362 -10.69 -2.29 -7.44
C ARG A 362 -11.37 -2.04 -8.80
N TYR A 363 -11.85 -0.82 -9.04
CA TYR A 363 -12.45 -0.38 -10.32
C TYR A 363 -13.69 -1.15 -10.80
N ILE A 364 -14.34 -1.93 -9.93
CA ILE A 364 -15.59 -2.63 -10.24
C ILE A 364 -16.74 -1.95 -9.50
N SER A 365 -17.86 -1.72 -10.20
CA SER A 365 -19.07 -1.15 -9.61
C SER A 365 -19.63 -2.03 -8.49
N PHE A 366 -20.29 -1.42 -7.51
CA PHE A 366 -20.83 -2.10 -6.32
C PHE A 366 -21.68 -3.34 -6.65
N ILE A 367 -22.43 -3.32 -7.75
CA ILE A 367 -23.31 -4.43 -8.19
C ILE A 367 -22.50 -5.68 -8.62
N ASN A 368 -21.30 -5.48 -9.15
CA ASN A 368 -20.44 -6.53 -9.69
C ASN A 368 -19.35 -6.99 -8.69
N GLN A 369 -19.41 -6.51 -7.45
CA GLN A 369 -18.54 -6.95 -6.36
C GLN A 369 -18.89 -8.39 -5.92
N PRO A 370 -17.96 -9.10 -5.26
CA PRO A 370 -18.25 -10.46 -4.79
C PRO A 370 -19.41 -10.47 -3.79
N SER A 371 -20.13 -11.60 -3.76
CA SER A 371 -21.36 -11.77 -2.97
C SER A 371 -21.18 -11.45 -1.48
N MET A 372 -19.99 -11.70 -0.93
CA MET A 372 -19.67 -11.37 0.47
C MET A 372 -19.78 -9.87 0.77
N VAL A 373 -19.28 -9.01 -0.13
CA VAL A 373 -19.31 -7.54 0.05
C VAL A 373 -20.75 -7.03 -0.05
N THR A 374 -21.52 -7.54 -1.03
CA THR A 374 -22.92 -7.16 -1.23
C THR A 374 -23.81 -7.57 -0.05
N ILE A 375 -23.65 -8.79 0.46
CA ILE A 375 -24.40 -9.27 1.63
C ILE A 375 -24.06 -8.44 2.86
N CYS A 376 -22.77 -8.12 3.07
CA CYS A 376 -22.37 -7.29 4.21
C CYS A 376 -22.91 -5.87 4.09
N ALA A 377 -22.92 -5.26 2.92
CA ALA A 377 -23.53 -3.95 2.71
C ALA A 377 -25.03 -3.95 3.05
N ILE A 378 -25.78 -4.94 2.57
CA ILE A 378 -27.21 -5.10 2.90
C ILE A 378 -27.39 -5.25 4.41
N LEU A 379 -26.56 -6.07 5.06
CA LEU A 379 -26.63 -6.29 6.49
C LEU A 379 -26.29 -5.02 7.29
N THR A 380 -25.26 -4.25 6.90
CA THR A 380 -24.96 -2.94 7.52
C THR A 380 -26.14 -1.98 7.42
N MET A 381 -26.84 -1.94 6.27
CA MET A 381 -27.98 -1.07 6.05
C MET A 381 -29.20 -1.46 6.91
N ILE A 382 -29.50 -2.76 6.98
CA ILE A 382 -30.57 -3.27 7.85
C ILE A 382 -30.27 -2.93 9.32
N MET A 383 -29.04 -3.21 9.75
CA MET A 383 -28.57 -2.90 11.08
C MET A 383 -28.68 -1.39 11.39
N PHE A 384 -28.25 -0.53 10.48
CA PHE A 384 -28.36 0.92 10.64
C PHE A 384 -29.82 1.38 10.82
N ILE A 385 -30.75 0.89 9.99
CA ILE A 385 -32.17 1.26 10.07
C ILE A 385 -32.77 0.83 11.42
N LEU A 386 -32.56 -0.43 11.82
CA LEU A 386 -33.07 -0.95 13.09
C LEU A 386 -32.48 -0.19 14.29
N GLY A 387 -31.16 0.04 14.27
CA GLY A 387 -30.46 0.76 15.32
C GLY A 387 -30.90 2.22 15.43
N PHE A 388 -31.14 2.89 14.31
CA PHE A 388 -31.61 4.29 14.30
C PHE A 388 -33.04 4.44 14.81
N LEU A 389 -33.95 3.55 14.40
CA LEU A 389 -35.32 3.50 14.93
C LEU A 389 -35.32 3.21 16.44
N ASN A 390 -34.53 2.24 16.88
CA ASN A 390 -34.38 1.90 18.30
C ASN A 390 -33.83 3.08 19.13
N GLY A 391 -32.77 3.73 18.65
CA GLY A 391 -32.15 4.88 19.31
C GLY A 391 -33.11 6.08 19.40
N SER A 392 -33.77 6.42 18.29
CA SER A 392 -34.72 7.54 18.25
C SER A 392 -35.93 7.33 19.17
N LEU A 393 -36.57 6.15 19.16
CA LEU A 393 -37.66 5.82 20.08
C LEU A 393 -37.21 5.88 21.56
N SER A 394 -36.00 5.41 21.84
CA SER A 394 -35.41 5.49 23.19
C SER A 394 -35.14 6.93 23.63
N ILE A 395 -34.69 7.80 22.73
CA ILE A 395 -34.47 9.22 23.04
C ILE A 395 -35.81 9.91 23.32
N ILE A 396 -36.82 9.69 22.48
CA ILE A 396 -38.16 10.30 22.64
C ILE A 396 -38.75 9.92 24.01
N THR A 397 -38.66 8.64 24.38
CA THR A 397 -39.19 8.14 25.66
C THR A 397 -38.44 8.72 26.86
N PHE A 398 -37.10 8.71 26.87
CA PHE A 398 -36.33 9.25 28.01
C PHE A 398 -36.21 10.78 28.02
N TYR A 399 -36.73 11.47 27.00
CA TYR A 399 -36.83 12.92 27.00
C TYR A 399 -37.84 13.42 28.05
N ASP A 400 -38.87 12.62 28.36
CA ASP A 400 -39.86 12.97 29.36
C ASP A 400 -39.24 13.14 30.76
N LYS A 401 -39.65 14.21 31.45
CA LYS A 401 -39.12 14.58 32.77
C LYS A 401 -39.45 13.54 33.84
N LYS A 402 -40.58 12.84 33.73
CA LYS A 402 -41.02 11.80 34.68
C LYS A 402 -40.05 10.62 34.73
N LEU A 403 -39.57 10.18 33.57
CA LEU A 403 -38.65 9.04 33.46
C LEU A 403 -37.20 9.39 33.89
N ARG A 404 -36.91 10.70 34.05
CA ARG A 404 -35.59 11.23 34.47
C ARG A 404 -35.60 11.80 35.89
N GLU A 405 -36.55 11.36 36.72
CA GLU A 405 -36.56 11.68 38.14
C GLU A 405 -35.38 11.04 38.90
N VAL A 406 -34.91 9.90 38.42
CA VAL A 406 -33.78 9.13 39.00
C VAL A 406 -32.56 9.21 38.07
N GLY A 407 -31.34 9.11 38.62
CA GLY A 407 -30.09 9.11 37.86
C GLY A 407 -30.07 8.11 36.69
N CYS A 408 -30.70 6.95 36.87
CA CYS A 408 -30.82 5.89 35.87
C CYS A 408 -31.43 6.40 34.55
N GLY A 409 -32.38 7.32 34.60
CA GLY A 409 -32.98 7.91 33.40
C GLY A 409 -32.00 8.79 32.61
N ILE A 410 -31.03 9.43 33.29
CA ILE A 410 -29.94 10.19 32.64
C ILE A 410 -28.99 9.24 31.94
N TYR A 411 -28.59 8.15 32.58
CA TYR A 411 -27.73 7.15 31.95
C TYR A 411 -28.40 6.51 30.74
N LEU A 412 -29.69 6.17 30.83
CA LEU A 412 -30.44 5.58 29.72
C LEU A 412 -30.58 6.55 28.53
N LEU A 413 -30.83 7.84 28.79
CA LEU A 413 -30.81 8.87 27.75
C LEU A 413 -29.40 9.04 27.14
N GLY A 414 -28.35 8.96 27.96
CA GLY A 414 -26.97 8.94 27.48
C GLY A 414 -26.68 7.74 26.57
N THR A 415 -27.09 6.54 26.99
CA THR A 415 -26.90 5.31 26.20
C THR A 415 -27.66 5.33 24.88
N SER A 416 -28.84 5.96 24.81
CA SER A 416 -29.61 6.04 23.56
C SER A 416 -29.03 7.04 22.56
N ILE A 417 -28.46 8.15 23.05
CA ILE A 417 -27.71 9.09 22.20
C ILE A 417 -26.42 8.42 21.68
N ILE A 418 -25.68 7.73 22.55
CA ILE A 418 -24.44 7.05 22.17
C ILE A 418 -24.72 5.88 21.21
N SER A 419 -25.79 5.11 21.41
CA SER A 419 -26.13 4.00 20.51
C SER A 419 -26.50 4.49 19.11
N LEU A 420 -27.23 5.61 18.99
CA LEU A 420 -27.50 6.26 17.70
C LEU A 420 -26.18 6.69 17.02
N LEU A 421 -25.25 7.26 17.79
CA LEU A 421 -23.94 7.68 17.30
C LEU A 421 -23.09 6.47 16.85
N ILE A 422 -23.06 5.37 17.62
CA ILE A 422 -22.39 4.12 17.24
C ILE A 422 -22.92 3.61 15.90
N MET A 423 -24.24 3.57 15.72
CA MET A 423 -24.85 3.07 14.49
C MET A 423 -24.54 3.96 13.28
N SER A 424 -24.49 5.27 13.48
CA SER A 424 -24.10 6.22 12.43
C SER A 424 -22.62 6.08 12.04
N VAL A 425 -21.70 6.04 13.00
CA VAL A 425 -20.26 5.88 12.74
C VAL A 425 -19.97 4.50 12.14
N PHE A 426 -20.68 3.46 12.56
CA PHE A 426 -20.57 2.11 12.02
C PHE A 426 -20.90 2.06 10.52
N ALA A 427 -22.04 2.62 10.12
CA ALA A 427 -22.42 2.70 8.71
C ALA A 427 -21.40 3.52 7.90
N LEU A 428 -20.96 4.66 8.44
CA LEU A 428 -19.96 5.52 7.81
C LEU A 428 -18.61 4.80 7.63
N ASN A 429 -18.19 3.97 8.59
CA ASN A 429 -16.95 3.19 8.50
C ASN A 429 -16.96 2.25 7.28
N PHE A 430 -18.06 1.52 7.07
CA PHE A 430 -18.21 0.62 5.93
C PHE A 430 -18.14 1.36 4.59
N TRP A 431 -18.85 2.48 4.46
CA TRP A 431 -18.84 3.26 3.21
C TRP A 431 -17.47 3.87 2.92
N LEU A 432 -16.78 4.38 3.93
CA LEU A 432 -15.42 4.91 3.76
C LEU A 432 -14.38 3.82 3.47
N LEU A 433 -14.60 2.60 3.96
CA LEU A 433 -13.82 1.42 3.57
C LEU A 433 -13.96 1.14 2.08
N PHE A 434 -15.20 1.09 1.60
CA PHE A 434 -15.50 0.82 0.20
C PHE A 434 -14.93 1.89 -0.74
N ILE A 435 -15.07 3.19 -0.39
CA ILE A 435 -14.55 4.31 -1.18
C ILE A 435 -13.02 4.26 -1.29
N ALA A 436 -12.33 3.95 -0.20
CA ALA A 436 -10.88 3.84 -0.19
C ALA A 436 -10.37 2.69 -1.06
N GLN A 437 -11.01 1.52 -1.02
CA GLN A 437 -10.54 0.34 -1.75
C GLN A 437 -10.99 0.31 -3.21
N SER A 438 -12.06 1.03 -3.57
CA SER A 438 -12.54 1.18 -4.96
C SER A 438 -11.72 2.15 -5.82
N ASN A 439 -10.62 2.70 -5.29
CA ASN A 439 -9.73 3.69 -5.95
C ASN A 439 -10.42 5.00 -6.33
N LEU A 440 -11.49 5.36 -5.61
CA LEU A 440 -12.15 6.66 -5.78
C LEU A 440 -11.38 7.80 -5.09
N VAL A 441 -10.57 7.49 -4.07
CA VAL A 441 -9.76 8.48 -3.33
C VAL A 441 -8.37 7.91 -3.06
N ILE A 442 -7.34 8.49 -3.72
CA ILE A 442 -5.93 8.04 -3.65
C ILE A 442 -5.14 8.81 -2.57
N ASN A 443 -5.77 9.78 -1.91
CA ASN A 443 -5.08 10.66 -0.96
C ASN A 443 -4.60 9.89 0.28
N ARG A 444 -3.28 9.75 0.43
CA ARG A 444 -2.62 9.09 1.57
C ARG A 444 -3.07 9.66 2.91
N SER A 445 -3.19 10.98 3.02
CA SER A 445 -3.65 11.65 4.25
C SER A 445 -5.08 11.30 4.60
N PHE A 446 -5.97 11.16 3.61
CA PHE A 446 -7.36 10.78 3.84
C PHE A 446 -7.46 9.35 4.39
N LEU A 447 -6.68 8.42 3.83
CA LEU A 447 -6.62 7.03 4.28
C LEU A 447 -6.07 6.90 5.71
N LEU A 448 -5.03 7.69 6.03
CA LEU A 448 -4.43 7.73 7.36
C LEU A 448 -5.40 8.32 8.41
N VAL A 449 -6.03 9.45 8.10
CA VAL A 449 -7.01 10.09 8.99
C VAL A 449 -8.20 9.16 9.23
N ARG A 450 -8.73 8.51 8.19
CA ARG A 450 -9.82 7.53 8.31
C ARG A 450 -9.49 6.41 9.29
N CYS A 451 -8.31 5.80 9.13
CA CYS A 451 -7.86 4.68 9.95
C CYS A 451 -7.75 5.06 11.43
N ILE A 452 -7.11 6.20 11.72
CA ILE A 452 -6.90 6.63 13.11
C ILE A 452 -8.22 7.05 13.77
N THR A 453 -9.07 7.80 13.05
CA THR A 453 -10.21 8.47 13.68
C THR A 453 -11.42 7.56 13.90
N ILE A 454 -11.79 6.72 12.94
CA ILE A 454 -13.10 6.05 12.96
C ILE A 454 -13.11 4.84 13.87
N GLU A 455 -12.08 3.98 13.78
CA GLU A 455 -11.99 2.78 14.62
C GLU A 455 -11.79 3.17 16.09
N SER A 456 -10.95 4.17 16.36
CA SER A 456 -10.75 4.72 17.71
C SER A 456 -12.05 5.28 18.28
N LEU A 457 -12.83 6.03 17.49
CA LEU A 457 -14.10 6.59 17.91
C LEU A 457 -15.11 5.48 18.28
N LEU A 458 -15.24 4.44 17.45
CA LEU A 458 -16.11 3.30 17.73
C LEU A 458 -15.74 2.60 19.05
N LYS A 459 -14.44 2.32 19.28
CA LYS A 459 -13.96 1.71 20.54
C LYS A 459 -14.31 2.55 21.77
N ILE A 460 -14.11 3.87 21.71
CA ILE A 460 -14.44 4.80 22.80
C ILE A 460 -15.95 4.76 23.10
N LEU A 461 -16.80 4.82 22.09
CA LEU A 461 -18.26 4.82 22.25
C LEU A 461 -18.78 3.50 22.85
N PHE A 462 -18.21 2.37 22.44
CA PHE A 462 -18.52 1.07 23.03
C PHE A 462 -18.12 0.99 24.50
N SER A 463 -16.94 1.50 24.85
CA SER A 463 -16.47 1.54 26.23
C SER A 463 -17.41 2.36 27.11
N ILE A 464 -17.81 3.55 26.66
CA ILE A 464 -18.76 4.41 27.41
C ILE A 464 -20.10 3.68 27.57
N THR A 465 -20.63 3.06 26.51
CA THR A 465 -21.90 2.31 26.57
C THR A 465 -21.85 1.19 27.62
N ASN A 466 -20.77 0.41 27.66
CA ASN A 466 -20.61 -0.68 28.63
C ASN A 466 -20.59 -0.18 30.07
N TRP A 467 -19.84 0.89 30.36
CA TRP A 467 -19.80 1.50 31.68
C TRP A 467 -21.15 2.09 32.08
N LEU A 468 -21.87 2.74 31.16
CA LEU A 468 -23.20 3.27 31.44
C LEU A 468 -24.22 2.17 31.73
N ASN A 469 -24.18 1.06 30.99
CA ASN A 469 -25.04 -0.09 31.27
C ASN A 469 -24.76 -0.69 32.66
N ALA A 470 -23.49 -0.75 33.06
CA ALA A 470 -23.12 -1.14 34.42
C ALA A 470 -23.64 -0.15 35.48
N CYS A 471 -23.55 1.15 35.23
CA CYS A 471 -24.12 2.18 36.11
C CYS A 471 -25.65 2.10 36.21
N VAL A 472 -26.34 1.78 35.11
CA VAL A 472 -27.80 1.53 35.09
C VAL A 472 -28.15 0.33 35.96
N ALA A 473 -27.43 -0.79 35.82
CA ALA A 473 -27.66 -1.98 36.62
C ALA A 473 -27.40 -1.72 38.12
N ALA A 474 -26.30 -1.04 38.44
CA ALA A 474 -25.94 -0.67 39.81
C ALA A 474 -26.99 0.26 40.44
N GLU A 475 -27.38 1.34 39.77
CA GLU A 475 -28.41 2.23 40.32
C GLU A 475 -29.77 1.54 40.48
N ARG A 476 -30.19 0.70 39.53
CA ARG A 476 -31.43 -0.09 39.68
C ARG A 476 -31.38 -0.99 40.91
N SER A 477 -30.24 -1.67 41.15
CA SER A 477 -30.07 -2.49 42.36
C SER A 477 -30.14 -1.66 43.65
N LEU A 478 -29.53 -0.46 43.66
CA LEU A 478 -29.55 0.44 44.81
C LEU A 478 -30.95 1.01 45.08
N THR A 479 -31.73 1.31 44.04
CA THR A 479 -33.11 1.78 44.21
C THR A 479 -34.01 0.73 44.86
N ILE A 480 -33.81 -0.56 44.53
CA ILE A 480 -34.55 -1.66 45.14
C ILE A 480 -34.11 -1.84 46.60
N HIS A 481 -32.81 -1.76 46.88
CA HIS A 481 -32.28 -1.99 48.23
C HIS A 481 -32.62 -0.87 49.22
N GLN A 482 -32.51 0.40 48.81
CA GLN A 482 -32.76 1.55 49.70
C GLN A 482 -34.24 1.92 49.81
N GLY A 483 -35.08 1.46 48.87
CA GLY A 483 -36.53 1.66 48.88
C GLY A 483 -36.93 3.12 49.11
N ILE A 484 -37.61 3.37 50.24
CA ILE A 484 -38.18 4.69 50.59
C ILE A 484 -37.09 5.71 50.97
N HIS A 485 -35.92 5.26 51.44
CA HIS A 485 -34.82 6.14 51.84
C HIS A 485 -33.98 6.65 50.66
N PHE A 486 -34.29 6.26 49.43
CA PHE A 486 -33.52 6.66 48.25
C PHE A 486 -33.73 8.13 47.87
N ASN A 487 -32.65 8.92 47.94
CA ASN A 487 -32.69 10.34 47.57
C ASN A 487 -32.49 10.56 46.06
N LYS A 488 -33.60 10.83 45.36
CA LYS A 488 -33.65 11.04 43.90
C LYS A 488 -32.80 12.23 43.42
N GLU A 489 -32.84 13.36 44.12
CA GLU A 489 -32.07 14.56 43.73
C GLU A 489 -30.56 14.35 43.81
N LYS A 490 -30.12 13.67 44.87
CA LYS A 490 -28.71 13.36 45.07
C LYS A 490 -28.20 12.41 43.98
N SER A 491 -28.97 11.37 43.65
CA SER A 491 -28.67 10.46 42.53
C SER A 491 -28.55 11.21 41.21
N LYS A 492 -29.47 12.14 40.91
CA LYS A 492 -29.42 12.93 39.67
C LYS A 492 -28.15 13.77 39.52
N ARG A 493 -27.68 14.40 40.61
CA ARG A 493 -26.43 15.19 40.59
C ARG A 493 -25.20 14.30 40.44
N ILE A 494 -25.18 13.15 41.12
CA ILE A 494 -24.10 12.17 41.03
C ILE A 494 -24.04 11.60 39.60
N ALA A 495 -25.18 11.27 39.00
CA ALA A 495 -25.25 10.71 37.66
C ALA A 495 -24.65 11.61 36.58
N LYS A 496 -24.90 12.92 36.64
CA LYS A 496 -24.28 13.89 35.72
C LYS A 496 -22.75 13.93 35.86
N LYS A 497 -22.23 13.86 37.09
CA LYS A 497 -20.78 13.86 37.34
C LYS A 497 -20.12 12.56 36.87
N ILE A 498 -20.74 11.42 37.16
CA ILE A 498 -20.25 10.10 36.71
C ILE A 498 -20.26 10.03 35.18
N PHE A 499 -21.33 10.50 34.53
CA PHE A 499 -21.41 10.53 33.07
C PHE A 499 -20.25 11.33 32.44
N LEU A 500 -19.96 12.53 32.96
CA LEU A 500 -18.84 13.35 32.49
C LEU A 500 -17.49 12.67 32.74
N PHE A 501 -17.30 12.07 33.92
CA PHE A 501 -16.08 11.36 34.27
C PHE A 501 -15.83 10.16 33.35
N LEU A 502 -16.87 9.37 33.05
CA LEU A 502 -16.77 8.20 32.16
C LEU A 502 -16.33 8.59 30.74
N ILE A 503 -16.78 9.74 30.23
CA ILE A 503 -16.33 10.24 28.92
C ILE A 503 -14.82 10.51 28.95
N ILE A 504 -14.34 11.26 29.95
CA ILE A 504 -12.92 11.62 30.08
C ILE A 504 -12.05 10.36 30.26
N PHE A 505 -12.48 9.44 31.14
CA PHE A 505 -11.76 8.19 31.42
C PHE A 505 -11.67 7.29 30.18
N SER A 506 -12.76 7.17 29.41
CA SER A 506 -12.80 6.34 28.21
C SER A 506 -11.95 6.90 27.06
N ILE A 507 -11.86 8.24 26.94
CA ILE A 507 -10.97 8.89 25.98
C ILE A 507 -9.51 8.63 26.39
N GLY A 508 -9.15 8.90 27.65
CA GLY A 508 -7.78 8.71 28.15
C GLY A 508 -7.26 7.28 28.00
N SER A 509 -8.12 6.29 28.24
CA SER A 509 -7.74 4.87 28.17
C SER A 509 -7.44 4.37 26.75
N ASN A 510 -8.04 4.99 25.72
CA ASN A 510 -7.96 4.50 24.33
C ASN A 510 -7.00 5.32 23.44
N ILE A 511 -6.51 6.48 23.90
CA ILE A 511 -5.59 7.33 23.12
C ILE A 511 -4.27 6.60 22.79
N HIS A 512 -3.75 5.77 23.69
CA HIS A 512 -2.47 5.06 23.50
C HIS A 512 -2.48 4.17 22.26
N GLU A 513 -3.60 3.47 22.00
CA GLU A 513 -3.70 2.53 20.88
C GLU A 513 -3.73 3.24 19.51
N SER A 514 -4.24 4.47 19.46
CA SER A 514 -4.41 5.26 18.24
C SER A 514 -3.08 5.75 17.62
N ILE A 515 -2.06 5.97 18.46
CA ILE A 515 -0.79 6.60 18.07
C ILE A 515 0.13 5.63 17.31
N HIS A 516 -0.07 4.31 17.42
CA HIS A 516 0.87 3.30 16.92
C HIS A 516 0.50 2.67 15.56
N HIS A 517 -0.57 3.12 14.90
CA HIS A 517 -0.93 2.62 13.57
C HIS A 517 0.06 3.12 12.49
N GLN A 518 0.60 2.19 11.68
CA GLN A 518 1.47 2.49 10.53
C GLN A 518 0.83 2.05 9.22
N LEU A 519 1.03 2.82 8.15
CA LEU A 519 0.65 2.46 6.77
C LEU A 519 1.84 1.79 6.06
N LEU A 520 1.59 0.68 5.38
CA LEU A 520 2.58 -0.01 4.53
C LEU A 520 2.31 0.27 3.05
N ASP A 521 3.37 0.66 2.34
CA ASP A 521 3.39 0.82 0.88
C ASP A 521 4.08 -0.42 0.27
N ASP A 522 3.33 -1.27 -0.46
CA ASP A 522 3.94 -2.31 -1.32
C ASP A 522 4.36 -1.64 -2.65
N ILE A 523 5.67 -1.48 -2.88
CA ILE A 523 6.23 -0.62 -3.95
C ILE A 523 6.36 -1.34 -5.32
N GLU A 524 6.30 -2.68 -5.40
CA GLU A 524 6.69 -3.41 -6.63
C GLU A 524 5.55 -3.99 -7.51
N GLU A 525 4.28 -4.02 -7.07
CA GLU A 525 3.16 -4.51 -7.90
C GLU A 525 1.88 -3.70 -7.71
N GLU A 526 1.74 -2.61 -8.47
CA GLU A 526 0.72 -1.56 -8.29
C GLU A 526 0.73 -0.97 -6.85
N PRO A 527 0.47 0.33 -6.63
CA PRO A 527 0.43 0.86 -5.27
C PRO A 527 -0.81 0.28 -4.56
N ILE A 528 -0.61 -0.84 -3.87
CA ILE A 528 -1.59 -1.40 -2.95
C ILE A 528 -1.21 -0.83 -1.59
N LEU A 529 -1.89 0.25 -1.17
CA LEU A 529 -1.82 0.69 0.21
C LEU A 529 -2.52 -0.36 1.07
N ARG A 530 -1.73 -1.08 1.88
CA ARG A 530 -2.23 -2.10 2.81
C ARG A 530 -2.00 -1.63 4.23
N LEU A 531 -3.01 -1.83 5.07
CA LEU A 531 -2.99 -1.36 6.44
C LEU A 531 -2.85 -2.56 7.38
N ILE A 532 -1.83 -2.51 8.24
CA ILE A 532 -1.56 -3.57 9.22
C ILE A 532 -1.27 -2.89 10.55
N SER A 533 -2.07 -3.23 11.56
CA SER A 533 -1.89 -2.79 12.95
C SER A 533 -0.67 -3.47 13.55
N SER A 534 0.19 -2.69 14.21
CA SER A 534 1.52 -3.11 14.70
C SER A 534 1.52 -3.85 16.04
N PHE A 535 0.37 -4.06 16.69
CA PHE A 535 0.31 -4.57 18.06
C PHE A 535 -0.87 -5.54 18.29
N THR A 536 -0.79 -6.76 17.78
CA THR A 536 -1.70 -7.85 18.17
C THR A 536 -0.93 -9.17 18.35
N THR A 537 -1.19 -9.88 19.45
CA THR A 537 -0.32 -10.96 19.99
C THR A 537 -0.60 -12.36 19.45
N GLY A 538 -0.86 -12.52 18.14
CA GLY A 538 -1.17 -13.83 17.53
C GLY A 538 -0.93 -13.85 16.02
N CYS A 539 -1.22 -14.92 15.27
CA CYS A 539 -1.02 -14.97 13.81
C CYS A 539 -2.38 -14.95 13.10
N VAL A 540 -2.66 -13.95 12.24
CA VAL A 540 -3.89 -13.93 11.41
C VAL A 540 -3.68 -14.85 10.22
N LYS A 541 -4.14 -16.09 10.35
CA LYS A 541 -4.40 -16.89 9.15
C LYS A 541 -5.54 -16.21 8.39
N SER A 542 -5.36 -15.97 7.09
CA SER A 542 -6.49 -15.82 6.18
C SER A 542 -7.29 -17.10 6.31
N THR A 543 -8.31 -17.05 7.15
CA THR A 543 -9.14 -18.21 7.43
C THR A 543 -9.99 -18.45 6.20
N ARG A 544 -9.96 -19.69 5.73
CA ARG A 544 -10.77 -20.21 4.62
C ARG A 544 -12.27 -19.90 4.74
N ASN A 545 -12.76 -19.48 5.93
CA ASN A 545 -14.14 -19.08 6.23
C ASN A 545 -14.22 -17.66 6.83
N PRO A 546 -14.28 -16.60 6.01
CA PRO A 546 -14.43 -15.21 6.48
C PRO A 546 -15.76 -14.94 7.21
N TRP A 547 -16.78 -15.78 6.98
CA TRP A 547 -18.12 -15.65 7.56
C TRP A 547 -18.16 -15.66 9.10
N LEU A 548 -17.30 -16.43 9.76
CA LEU A 548 -17.29 -16.50 11.23
C LEU A 548 -16.83 -15.18 11.85
N PHE A 549 -15.87 -14.51 11.22
CA PHE A 549 -15.33 -13.21 11.65
C PHE A 549 -16.33 -12.10 11.39
N ILE A 550 -16.99 -12.14 10.23
CA ILE A 550 -18.12 -11.25 9.93
C ILE A 550 -19.19 -11.39 11.02
N LEU A 551 -19.58 -12.61 11.34
CA LEU A 551 -20.63 -12.89 12.32
C LEU A 551 -20.24 -12.41 13.72
N GLY A 552 -19.01 -12.71 14.17
CA GLY A 552 -18.47 -12.20 15.45
C GLY A 552 -18.43 -10.66 15.51
N TYR A 553 -18.05 -10.02 14.40
CA TYR A 553 -18.03 -8.57 14.30
C TYR A 553 -19.44 -7.98 14.44
N TYR A 554 -20.43 -8.46 13.67
CA TYR A 554 -21.81 -7.96 13.78
C TYR A 554 -22.47 -8.25 15.13
N ILE A 555 -22.18 -9.40 15.75
CA ILE A 555 -22.68 -9.74 17.09
C ILE A 555 -22.28 -8.68 18.13
N SER A 556 -21.08 -8.09 18.00
CA SER A 556 -20.62 -7.06 18.95
C SER A 556 -21.49 -5.79 18.96
N TYR A 557 -22.25 -5.53 17.87
CA TYR A 557 -23.15 -4.37 17.76
C TYR A 557 -24.58 -4.64 18.24
N VAL A 558 -24.96 -5.91 18.45
CA VAL A 558 -26.30 -6.31 18.87
C VAL A 558 -26.74 -5.66 20.20
N PRO A 559 -25.90 -5.56 21.25
CA PRO A 559 -26.31 -4.93 22.51
C PRO A 559 -26.81 -3.48 22.35
N SER A 560 -26.18 -2.71 21.47
CA SER A 560 -26.56 -1.32 21.17
C SER A 560 -27.93 -1.22 20.47
N MET A 561 -28.39 -2.30 19.83
CA MET A 561 -29.73 -2.39 19.22
C MET A 561 -30.82 -2.84 20.17
N LEU A 562 -30.45 -3.50 21.27
CA LEU A 562 -31.40 -4.08 22.21
C LEU A 562 -31.76 -3.14 23.36
N THR A 563 -31.25 -1.90 23.38
CA THR A 563 -31.47 -0.96 24.50
C THR A 563 -32.95 -0.68 24.77
N PHE A 564 -33.78 -0.44 23.75
CA PHE A 564 -35.23 -0.25 23.93
C PHE A 564 -35.91 -1.52 24.41
N ILE A 565 -35.55 -2.66 23.80
CA ILE A 565 -36.16 -3.96 24.11
C ILE A 565 -35.87 -4.36 25.56
N ILE A 566 -34.64 -4.19 26.02
CA ILE A 566 -34.20 -4.59 27.35
C ILE A 566 -34.72 -3.62 28.43
N TYR A 567 -34.68 -2.31 28.17
CA TYR A 567 -34.92 -1.32 29.23
C TYR A 567 -36.28 -0.63 29.18
N ILE A 568 -36.91 -0.50 28.01
CA ILE A 568 -38.17 0.24 27.84
C ILE A 568 -39.38 -0.70 27.80
N ILE A 569 -39.35 -1.78 27.03
CA ILE A 569 -40.48 -2.73 26.93
C ILE A 569 -40.93 -3.27 28.31
N PRO A 570 -40.02 -3.63 29.24
CA PRO A 570 -40.44 -4.15 30.54
C PRO A 570 -40.97 -3.08 31.49
N SER A 571 -40.83 -1.79 31.19
CA SER A 571 -41.20 -0.69 32.08
C SER A 571 -42.72 -0.61 32.29
N ASP A 572 -43.16 -0.67 33.55
CA ASP A 572 -44.58 -0.58 33.91
C ASP A 572 -45.21 0.76 33.50
N LEU A 573 -44.41 1.83 33.48
CA LEU A 573 -44.86 3.16 33.08
C LEU A 573 -45.13 3.20 31.56
N PHE A 574 -44.23 2.61 30.77
CA PHE A 574 -44.42 2.49 29.32
C PHE A 574 -45.61 1.59 28.99
N LYS A 575 -45.75 0.43 29.64
CA LYS A 575 -46.90 -0.47 29.46
C LYS A 575 -48.22 0.26 29.73
N LYS A 576 -48.33 0.99 30.84
CA LYS A 576 -49.55 1.72 31.21
C LYS A 576 -49.94 2.77 30.17
N GLU A 577 -49.00 3.60 29.72
CA GLU A 577 -49.28 4.61 28.70
C GLU A 577 -49.58 3.99 27.33
N PHE A 578 -48.85 2.95 26.93
CA PHE A 578 -49.09 2.23 25.68
C PHE A 578 -50.49 1.59 25.64
N TYR A 579 -50.92 0.92 26.72
CA TYR A 579 -52.27 0.37 26.84
C TYR A 579 -53.35 1.44 26.79
N GLN A 580 -53.12 2.62 27.40
CA GLN A 580 -54.07 3.73 27.34
C GLN A 580 -54.18 4.33 25.94
N THR A 581 -53.07 4.50 25.23
CA THR A 581 -53.07 5.02 23.85
C THR A 581 -53.72 4.03 22.88
N ILE A 582 -53.43 2.72 23.00
CA ILE A 582 -54.11 1.69 22.19
C ILE A 582 -55.61 1.68 22.46
N ARG A 583 -56.04 1.77 23.72
CA ARG A 583 -57.47 1.86 24.05
C ARG A 583 -58.14 3.09 23.42
N ARG A 584 -57.46 4.24 23.40
CA ARG A 584 -57.99 5.45 22.74
C ARG A 584 -58.10 5.28 21.23
N ILE A 585 -57.11 4.66 20.59
CA ILE A 585 -57.11 4.38 19.14
C ILE A 585 -58.22 3.36 18.81
N GLN A 586 -58.36 2.30 19.59
CA GLN A 586 -59.45 1.32 19.44
C GLN A 586 -60.83 1.95 19.62
N GLN A 587 -60.99 2.86 20.59
CA GLN A 587 -62.24 3.60 20.80
C GLN A 587 -62.55 4.61 19.68
N GLN A 588 -61.52 5.15 19.00
CA GLN A 588 -61.69 6.00 17.83
C GLN A 588 -62.06 5.19 16.59
N LEU A 589 -61.41 4.03 16.40
CA LEU A 589 -61.71 3.10 15.31
C LEU A 589 -63.07 2.40 15.46
N SER A 590 -63.60 2.23 16.68
CA SER A 590 -64.94 1.67 16.92
C SER A 590 -66.06 2.72 16.86
N ARG A 591 -65.72 4.00 16.66
CA ARG A 591 -66.66 5.12 16.51
C ARG A 591 -66.76 5.62 15.06
N GLN A 592 -65.85 5.17 14.20
CA GLN A 592 -66.02 5.18 12.74
C GLN A 592 -66.67 3.87 12.34
#